data_AF-G9KPM6-F1
#
_entry.id   AF-G9KPM6-F1
#
_cell.length_a   1.000
_cell.length_b   1.000
_cell.length_c   1.000
_cell.angle_alpha   90.00
_cell.angle_beta   90.00
_cell.angle_gamma   90.00
#
_symmetry.space_group_name_H-M   'P 1'
#
loop_
_entity.id
_entity.type
_entity.pdbx_description
1 polymer ?
#
loop_
_entity_poly.entity_id
_entity_poly.type
_entity_poly.pdbx_seq_one_letter_code
_entity_poly.pdbx_strand_id
1 'polypeptide(L)'
;LTTLILGIVMARVVSLGPYIPKTEDAWVFAKPSAIQALGVMSFAFICHHNCFLVYGSLEDPTVAKWSRIIHMSTLASVLISTLFATCGYLTFTGFTQGDLFENYCRNDDLVTFGRFCYAVTVILT
;
A
#
# COMPACT_ATOMS: atom_id res chain seq x y z
N LEU A 1 2.52 12.42 -2.92
CA LEU A 1 2.28 12.18 -1.48
C LEU A 1 2.54 10.72 -1.12
N THR A 2 2.00 9.76 -1.88
CA THR A 2 2.24 8.31 -1.71
C THR A 2 3.73 7.92 -1.68
N THR A 3 4.56 8.45 -2.58
CA THR A 3 6.01 8.17 -2.60
C THR A 3 6.72 8.67 -1.35
N LEU A 4 6.31 9.82 -0.82
CA LEU A 4 6.84 10.39 0.43
C LEU A 4 6.42 9.53 1.63
N ILE A 5 5.16 9.09 1.69
CA ILE A 5 4.67 8.17 2.71
C ILE A 5 5.45 6.85 2.67
N LEU A 6 5.70 6.31 1.47
CA LEU A 6 6.52 5.11 1.30
C LEU A 6 7.95 5.31 1.82
N GLY A 7 8.56 6.46 1.54
CA GLY A 7 9.87 6.83 2.08
C GLY A 7 9.91 6.85 3.61
N ILE A 8 8.89 7.42 4.25
CA ILE A 8 8.75 7.44 5.72
C ILE A 8 8.67 6.03 6.28
N VAL A 9 7.82 5.17 5.68
CA VAL A 9 7.68 3.78 6.10
C VAL A 9 9.00 3.03 5.95
N MET A 10 9.69 3.15 4.82
CA MET A 10 11.01 2.51 4.59
C MET A 10 12.06 2.96 5.63
N ALA A 11 12.14 4.26 5.93
CA ALA A 11 13.04 4.77 6.96
C ALA A 11 12.71 4.19 8.35
N ARG A 12 11.42 4.00 8.64
CA ARG A 12 10.96 3.39 9.89
C ARG A 12 11.19 1.89 9.96
N VAL A 13 11.16 1.16 8.84
CA VAL A 13 11.58 -0.26 8.82
C VAL A 13 13.02 -0.41 9.26
N VAL A 14 13.93 0.40 8.71
CA VAL A 14 15.37 0.31 9.02
C VAL A 14 15.65 0.69 10.47
N SER A 15 14.93 1.70 11.01
CA SER A 15 15.16 2.21 12.36
C SER A 15 14.45 1.42 13.47
N LEU A 16 13.22 0.95 13.24
CA LEU A 16 12.40 0.26 14.26
C LEU A 16 12.45 -1.27 14.15
N GLY A 17 12.68 -1.81 12.96
CA GLY A 17 12.69 -3.25 12.71
C GLY A 17 13.59 -4.07 13.65
N PRO A 18 14.80 -3.60 14.06
CA PRO A 18 15.64 -4.34 14.99
C PRO A 18 15.09 -4.42 16.42
N TYR A 19 14.22 -3.50 16.82
CA TYR A 19 13.74 -3.37 18.21
C TYR A 19 12.43 -4.10 18.46
N ILE A 20 11.67 -4.40 17.40
CA ILE A 20 10.37 -5.04 17.51
C ILE A 20 10.57 -6.57 17.51
N PRO A 21 10.06 -7.29 18.53
CA PRO A 21 10.17 -8.73 18.57
C PRO A 21 9.41 -9.36 17.40
N LYS A 22 9.97 -10.43 16.82
CA LYS A 22 9.34 -11.18 15.73
C LYS A 22 8.43 -12.26 16.28
N THR A 23 7.25 -12.44 15.69
CA THR A 23 6.36 -13.56 16.02
C THR A 23 6.88 -14.86 15.42
N GLU A 24 6.81 -15.97 16.16
CA GLU A 24 7.33 -17.28 15.73
C GLU A 24 6.62 -17.83 14.47
N ASP A 25 5.33 -17.54 14.30
CA ASP A 25 4.49 -18.01 13.18
C ASP A 25 4.34 -16.97 12.05
N ALA A 26 5.27 -16.02 11.94
CA ALA A 26 5.19 -14.90 11.00
C ALA A 26 5.25 -15.30 9.51
N TRP A 27 5.80 -16.45 9.17
CA TRP A 27 6.01 -16.85 7.76
C TRP A 27 5.14 -18.03 7.31
N VAL A 28 4.02 -18.26 7.99
CA VAL A 28 3.03 -19.26 7.57
C VAL A 28 2.29 -18.77 6.33
N PHE A 29 2.11 -19.66 5.34
CA PHE A 29 1.50 -19.32 4.05
C PHE A 29 0.11 -18.69 4.15
N ALA A 30 -0.75 -19.20 5.04
CA ALA A 30 -2.09 -18.68 5.23
C ALA A 30 -2.56 -18.88 6.68
N LYS A 31 -3.20 -17.85 7.22
CA LYS A 31 -4.01 -17.91 8.45
C LYS A 31 -5.50 -17.88 8.06
N PRO A 32 -6.45 -18.21 8.97
CA PRO A 32 -7.88 -18.19 8.65
C PRO A 32 -8.40 -16.84 8.10
N SER A 33 -7.73 -15.73 8.44
CA SER A 33 -8.02 -14.40 7.92
C SER A 33 -7.59 -14.17 6.46
N ALA A 34 -6.93 -15.13 5.80
CA ALA A 34 -6.52 -15.02 4.41
C ALA A 34 -7.71 -14.75 3.47
N ILE A 35 -8.89 -15.32 3.77
CA ILE A 35 -10.12 -15.08 3.00
C ILE A 35 -10.54 -13.60 3.08
N GLN A 36 -10.42 -12.98 4.25
CA GLN A 36 -10.71 -11.56 4.43
C GLN A 36 -9.70 -10.68 3.68
N ALA A 37 -8.41 -11.06 3.71
CA ALA A 37 -7.37 -10.36 2.98
C ALA A 37 -7.62 -10.34 1.46
N LEU A 38 -8.13 -11.43 0.87
CA LEU A 38 -8.53 -11.46 -0.54
C LEU A 38 -9.61 -10.40 -0.85
N GLY A 39 -10.58 -10.21 0.05
CA GLY A 39 -11.61 -9.18 -0.08
C GLY A 39 -11.01 -7.76 -0.05
N VAL A 40 -10.12 -7.49 0.90
CA VAL A 40 -9.43 -6.18 1.03
C VAL A 40 -8.59 -5.90 -0.22
N MET A 41 -7.83 -6.89 -0.72
CA MET A 41 -7.04 -6.74 -1.95
C MET A 41 -7.92 -6.46 -3.17
N SER A 42 -9.07 -7.13 -3.28
CA SER A 42 -10.01 -6.91 -4.39
C SER A 42 -10.54 -5.47 -4.41
N PHE A 43 -10.86 -4.92 -3.23
CA PHE A 43 -11.27 -3.52 -3.11
C PHE A 43 -10.13 -2.54 -3.38
N ALA A 44 -8.91 -2.84 -2.93
CA ALA A 44 -7.75 -1.98 -3.16
C ALA A 44 -7.41 -1.80 -4.65
N PHE A 45 -7.68 -2.80 -5.50
CA PHE A 45 -7.44 -2.75 -6.94
C PHE A 45 -8.69 -2.44 -7.79
N ILE A 46 -9.73 -1.88 -7.19
CA ILE A 46 -10.94 -1.48 -7.92
C ILE A 46 -10.69 -0.22 -8.77
N CYS A 47 -10.41 -0.39 -10.05
CA CYS A 47 -10.27 0.74 -10.99
C CYS A 47 -11.14 0.65 -12.24
N HIS A 48 -11.80 -0.50 -12.46
CA HIS A 48 -12.50 -0.81 -13.71
C HIS A 48 -13.67 0.15 -14.02
N HIS A 49 -14.30 0.75 -13.02
CA HIS A 49 -15.41 1.69 -13.20
C HIS A 49 -14.98 3.00 -13.88
N ASN A 50 -13.71 3.40 -13.71
CA ASN A 50 -13.18 4.63 -14.32
C ASN A 50 -12.47 4.38 -15.67
N CYS A 51 -12.29 3.12 -16.07
CA CYS A 51 -11.55 2.76 -17.27
C CYS A 51 -12.07 3.42 -18.55
N PHE A 52 -13.40 3.56 -18.69
CA PHE A 52 -13.99 4.21 -19.87
C PHE A 52 -13.70 5.71 -19.93
N LEU A 53 -13.74 6.40 -18.78
CA LEU A 53 -13.41 7.82 -18.69
C LEU A 53 -11.94 8.06 -19.04
N VAL A 54 -11.04 7.22 -18.50
CA VAL A 54 -9.61 7.32 -18.82
C VAL A 54 -9.38 7.01 -20.30
N TYR A 55 -9.96 5.95 -20.85
CA TYR A 55 -9.84 5.60 -22.27
C TYR A 55 -10.30 6.74 -23.20
N GLY A 56 -11.44 7.36 -22.89
CA GLY A 56 -11.97 8.49 -23.67
C GLY A 56 -11.17 9.79 -23.55
N SER A 57 -10.33 9.91 -22.52
CA SER A 57 -9.42 11.05 -22.33
C SER A 57 -8.07 10.92 -23.04
N LEU A 58 -7.77 9.76 -23.65
CA LEU A 58 -6.56 9.58 -24.45
C LEU A 58 -6.66 10.38 -25.75
N GLU A 59 -5.57 11.07 -26.11
CA GLU A 59 -5.46 11.79 -27.38
C GLU A 59 -5.64 10.85 -28.60
N ASP A 60 -5.07 9.64 -28.52
CA ASP A 60 -5.24 8.57 -29.53
C ASP A 60 -5.79 7.28 -28.88
N PRO A 61 -7.12 7.13 -28.78
CA PRO A 61 -7.74 5.98 -28.13
C PRO A 61 -7.69 4.76 -29.04
N THR A 62 -6.58 4.02 -28.98
CA THR A 62 -6.39 2.73 -29.65
C THR A 62 -6.29 1.61 -28.63
N VAL A 63 -6.78 0.42 -28.97
CA VAL A 63 -6.76 -0.76 -28.10
C VAL A 63 -5.32 -1.15 -27.71
N ALA A 64 -4.37 -1.02 -28.63
CA ALA A 64 -2.97 -1.32 -28.36
C ALA A 64 -2.33 -0.37 -27.34
N LYS A 65 -2.53 0.95 -27.49
CA LYS A 65 -2.04 1.95 -26.52
C LYS A 65 -2.70 1.77 -25.16
N TRP A 66 -4.02 1.57 -25.15
CA TRP A 66 -4.79 1.34 -23.93
C TRP A 66 -4.33 0.11 -23.15
N SER A 67 -4.13 -1.02 -23.84
CA SER A 67 -3.63 -2.25 -23.21
C SER A 67 -2.27 -2.01 -22.54
N ARG A 68 -1.34 -1.31 -23.20
CA ARG A 68 -0.03 -0.97 -22.62
C ARG A 68 -0.16 -0.09 -21.37
N ILE A 69 -1.03 0.92 -21.41
CA ILE A 69 -1.25 1.84 -20.29
C ILE A 69 -1.83 1.11 -19.09
N ILE A 70 -2.83 0.24 -19.29
CA ILE A 70 -3.40 -0.58 -18.20
C ILE A 70 -2.32 -1.45 -17.57
N HIS A 71 -1.61 -2.25 -18.37
CA HIS A 71 -0.61 -3.18 -17.83
C HIS A 71 0.50 -2.46 -17.07
N MET A 72 0.99 -1.33 -17.60
CA MET A 72 2.00 -0.53 -16.91
C MET A 72 1.47 0.09 -15.61
N SER A 73 0.26 0.63 -15.63
CA SER A 73 -0.36 1.26 -14.46
C SER A 73 -0.66 0.22 -13.36
N THR A 74 -1.23 -0.92 -13.73
CA THR A 74 -1.50 -2.02 -12.81
C THR A 74 -0.21 -2.57 -12.21
N LEU A 75 0.84 -2.79 -13.03
CA LEU A 75 2.12 -3.25 -12.53
C LEU A 75 2.74 -2.25 -11.54
N ALA A 76 2.70 -0.95 -11.87
CA ALA A 76 3.20 0.10 -10.97
C ALA A 76 2.44 0.11 -9.63
N SER A 77 1.11 0.00 -9.66
CA SER A 77 0.29 -0.08 -8.45
C SER A 77 0.61 -1.34 -7.61
N VAL A 78 0.75 -2.50 -8.25
CA VAL A 78 1.13 -3.75 -7.56
C VAL A 78 2.50 -3.62 -6.90
N LEU A 79 3.49 -3.03 -7.58
CA LEU A 79 4.82 -2.82 -7.03
C LEU A 79 4.79 -1.91 -5.80
N ILE A 80 4.10 -0.77 -5.86
CA ILE A 80 3.99 0.16 -4.73
C ILE A 80 3.28 -0.49 -3.55
N SER A 81 2.16 -1.17 -3.78
CA SER A 81 1.42 -1.89 -2.73
C SER A 81 2.25 -3.00 -2.10
N THR A 82 3.03 -3.74 -2.90
CA THR A 82 3.94 -4.78 -2.40
C THR A 82 5.05 -4.17 -1.53
N LEU A 83 5.59 -3.01 -1.91
CA LEU A 83 6.59 -2.31 -1.10
C LEU A 83 6.03 -1.89 0.27
N PHE A 84 4.81 -1.33 0.32
CA PHE A 84 4.15 -1.03 1.59
C PHE A 84 3.91 -2.28 2.43
N ALA A 85 3.36 -3.33 1.83
CA ALA A 85 3.05 -4.59 2.50
C ALA A 85 4.32 -5.24 3.08
N THR A 86 5.39 -5.34 2.28
CA THR A 86 6.66 -5.93 2.71
C THR A 86 7.31 -5.09 3.81
N CYS A 87 7.39 -3.78 3.65
CA CYS A 87 7.98 -2.89 4.65
C CYS A 87 7.22 -2.94 5.98
N GLY A 88 5.89 -2.84 5.94
CA GLY A 88 5.06 -2.92 7.13
C GLY A 88 5.15 -4.28 7.83
N TYR A 89 5.01 -5.36 7.07
CA TYR A 89 5.03 -6.71 7.63
C TYR A 89 6.39 -7.12 8.18
N LEU A 90 7.49 -6.74 7.52
CA LEU A 90 8.85 -7.01 8.04
C LEU A 90 9.11 -6.30 9.37
N THR A 91 8.47 -5.16 9.61
CA THR A 91 8.64 -4.36 10.83
C THR A 91 7.84 -4.93 12.00
N PHE A 92 6.57 -5.29 11.79
CA PHE A 92 5.65 -5.64 12.87
C PHE A 92 5.30 -7.13 12.95
N THR A 93 5.51 -7.90 11.87
CA THR A 93 5.18 -9.33 11.79
C THR A 93 3.75 -9.62 12.29
N GLY A 94 3.57 -10.52 13.27
CA GLY A 94 2.25 -10.85 13.82
C GLY A 94 1.58 -9.71 14.61
N PHE A 95 2.28 -8.61 14.90
CA PHE A 95 1.70 -7.41 15.53
C PHE A 95 1.06 -6.44 14.52
N THR A 96 1.17 -6.71 13.21
CA THR A 96 0.65 -5.84 12.15
C THR A 96 -0.87 -5.65 12.29
N GLN A 97 -1.28 -4.41 12.46
CA GLN A 97 -2.68 -3.99 12.45
C GLN A 97 -3.20 -3.70 11.04
N GLY A 98 -4.54 -3.61 10.90
CA GLY A 98 -5.21 -3.38 9.60
C GLY A 98 -4.85 -2.06 8.93
N ASP A 99 -4.59 -1.01 9.72
CA ASP A 99 -3.94 0.22 9.25
C ASP A 99 -2.46 0.19 9.66
N LEU A 100 -1.57 0.37 8.69
CA LEU A 100 -0.13 0.41 8.90
C LEU A 100 0.25 1.51 9.91
N PHE A 101 -0.38 2.68 9.83
CA PHE A 101 -0.03 3.82 10.69
C PHE A 101 -0.41 3.63 12.15
N GLU A 102 -1.36 2.76 12.48
CA GLU A 102 -1.75 2.47 13.86
C GLU A 102 -0.68 1.67 14.63
N ASN A 103 0.23 0.99 13.92
CA ASN A 103 1.33 0.25 14.54
C ASN A 103 2.41 1.17 15.14
N TYR A 104 2.46 2.45 14.75
CA TYR A 104 3.48 3.40 15.20
C TYR A 104 3.00 4.25 16.38
N CYS A 105 3.92 4.59 17.30
CA CYS A 105 3.62 5.47 18.41
C CYS A 105 3.10 6.85 17.97
N ARG A 106 2.25 7.46 18.80
CA ARG A 106 1.71 8.82 18.55
C ARG A 106 2.76 9.92 18.68
N ASN A 107 3.81 9.69 19.47
CA ASN A 107 4.90 10.65 19.72
C ASN A 107 6.03 10.59 18.67
N ASP A 108 5.81 9.88 17.56
CA ASP A 108 6.74 9.85 16.44
C ASP A 108 6.39 10.97 15.46
N ASP A 109 7.16 12.06 15.47
CA ASP A 109 6.90 13.25 14.63
C ASP A 109 6.93 12.93 13.13
N LEU A 110 7.86 12.07 12.70
CA LEU A 110 8.00 11.70 11.29
C LEU A 110 6.78 10.91 10.81
N VAL A 111 6.33 9.95 11.63
CA VAL A 111 5.13 9.17 11.30
C VAL A 111 3.88 10.02 11.40
N THR A 112 3.81 10.94 12.35
CA THR A 112 2.69 11.89 12.49
C THR A 112 2.58 12.80 11.27
N PHE A 113 3.71 13.25 10.73
CA PHE A 113 3.74 13.94 9.44
C PHE A 113 3.26 13.04 8.29
N GLY A 114 3.64 11.76 8.30
CA GLY A 114 3.11 10.74 7.38
C GLY A 114 1.59 10.59 7.47
N ARG A 115 1.01 10.57 8.68
CA ARG A 115 -0.45 10.54 8.90
C ARG A 115 -1.13 11.78 8.33
N PHE A 116 -0.54 12.96 8.52
CA PHE A 116 -1.04 14.19 7.91
C PHE A 116 -1.05 14.11 6.38
N CYS A 117 0.05 13.64 5.79
CA CYS A 117 0.15 13.42 4.35
C CYS A 117 -0.90 12.41 3.84
N TYR A 118 -1.12 11.34 4.59
CA TYR A 118 -2.16 10.35 4.27
C TYR A 118 -3.55 10.99 4.31
N ALA A 119 -3.88 11.76 5.35
CA ALA A 119 -5.16 12.46 5.47
C ALA A 119 -5.39 13.44 4.31
N VAL A 120 -4.38 14.22 3.92
CA VAL A 120 -4.46 15.12 2.75
C VAL A 120 -4.71 14.32 1.46
N THR A 121 -4.07 13.16 1.30
CA THR A 121 -4.29 12.30 0.13
C THR A 121 -5.75 11.85 0.06
N VAL A 122 -6.30 11.35 1.16
CA VAL A 122 -7.69 10.85 1.24
C VAL A 122 -8.71 11.97 1.01
N ILE A 123 -8.44 13.18 1.48
CA ILE A 123 -9.36 14.33 1.26
C ILE A 123 -9.38 14.77 -0.21
N LEU A 124 -8.26 14.67 -0.91
CA LEU A 124 -8.12 15.14 -2.29
C LEU A 124 -8.47 14.10 -3.36
N THR A 125 -8.75 12.86 -2.97
CA THR A 125 -9.03 11.74 -3.88
C THR A 125 -10.45 11.25 -3.70
#